data_AF-A0A257Y7T8-F1
#
_entry.id   AF-A0A257Y7T8-F1
#
_cell.length_a   1.000
_cell.length_b   1.000
_cell.length_c   1.000
_cell.angle_alpha   90.00
_cell.angle_beta   90.00
_cell.angle_gamma   90.00
#
_symmetry.space_group_name_H-M   'P 1'
#
loop_
_entity.id
_entity.type
_entity.pdbx_description
1 polymer ?
#
loop_
_entity_poly.entity_id
_entity_poly.type
_entity_poly.pdbx_seq_one_letter_code
_entity_poly.pdbx_strand_id
1 'polypeptide(L)'
;APNTYLVKFKDSSIDRDYIYQLMRTKQFRSKVIKMVGGGEGAGLVAINKANFKSIKAILPPVDEQREIAAILEYADFEIQTLLKMKEIIVAQKKYLLKNLITGAIRTSENLTPKGVSL
;
A
#
# COMPACT_ATOMS: atom_id res chain seq x y z
N ALA A 1 -1.34 26.42 -0.78
CA ALA A 1 -0.86 25.05 -0.51
C ALA A 1 -2.04 24.19 -0.08
N PRO A 2 -2.19 22.93 -0.52
CA PRO A 2 -3.26 22.09 -0.01
C PRO A 2 -3.06 21.86 1.49
N ASN A 3 -4.13 21.98 2.27
CA ASN A 3 -4.08 21.97 3.73
C ASN A 3 -3.73 20.56 4.25
N THR A 4 -2.45 20.26 4.43
CA THR A 4 -1.98 19.04 5.11
C THR A 4 -2.01 19.25 6.61
N TYR A 5 -2.79 18.44 7.33
CA TYR A 5 -2.85 18.45 8.79
C TYR A 5 -2.08 17.25 9.34
N LEU A 6 -1.11 17.51 10.23
CA LEU A 6 -0.51 16.46 11.04
C LEU A 6 -1.46 16.13 12.20
N VAL A 7 -1.92 14.88 12.25
CA VAL A 7 -2.70 14.36 13.37
C VAL A 7 -1.74 13.73 14.37
N LYS A 8 -1.66 14.31 15.57
CA LYS A 8 -0.91 13.73 16.70
C LYS A 8 -1.90 13.31 17.77
N PHE A 9 -1.89 12.03 18.11
CA PHE A 9 -2.61 11.51 19.26
C PHE A 9 -1.71 11.67 20.50
N LYS A 10 -2.23 12.37 21.52
CA LYS A 10 -1.54 12.56 22.82
C LYS A 10 -1.76 11.38 23.76
N ASP A 11 -2.76 10.57 23.47
CA ASP A 11 -3.18 9.43 24.27
C ASP A 11 -2.30 8.21 23.98
N SER A 12 -1.73 7.61 25.03
CA SER A 12 -0.91 6.39 24.93
C SER A 12 -1.74 5.14 24.64
N SER A 13 -3.07 5.22 24.72
CA SER A 13 -3.99 4.13 24.34
C SER A 13 -4.23 4.04 22.84
N ILE A 14 -3.67 4.96 22.04
CA ILE A 14 -3.85 5.00 20.59
C ILE A 14 -2.53 4.69 19.89
N ASP A 15 -2.51 3.58 19.17
CA ASP A 15 -1.42 3.25 18.27
C ASP A 15 -1.56 4.02 16.95
N ARG A 16 -0.48 4.64 16.49
CA ARG A 16 -0.51 5.52 15.31
C ARG A 16 -0.65 4.73 14.02
N ASP A 17 -0.01 3.57 13.95
CA ASP A 17 0.01 2.73 12.76
C ASP A 17 -1.35 2.04 12.60
N TYR A 18 -1.99 1.65 13.71
CA TYR A 18 -3.38 1.24 13.70
C TYR A 18 -4.32 2.31 13.12
N ILE A 19 -4.21 3.57 13.57
CA ILE A 19 -5.03 4.65 13.01
C ILE A 19 -4.75 4.85 11.52
N TYR A 20 -3.49 4.79 11.11
CA TYR A 20 -3.13 4.87 9.70
C TYR A 20 -3.82 3.76 8.88
N GLN A 21 -3.80 2.51 9.37
CA GLN A 21 -4.48 1.40 8.72
C GLN A 21 -6.00 1.55 8.75
N LEU A 22 -6.57 2.02 9.85
CA LEU A 22 -8.00 2.29 10.00
C LEU A 22 -8.49 3.34 8.99
N MET A 23 -7.73 4.42 8.79
CA MET A 23 -8.05 5.46 7.80
C MET A 23 -7.96 4.96 6.36
N ARG A 24 -7.23 3.87 6.11
CA ARG A 24 -7.15 3.20 4.80
C ARG A 24 -8.32 2.24 4.55
N THR A 25 -9.17 1.95 5.53
CA THR A 25 -10.33 1.10 5.30
C THR A 25 -11.38 1.77 4.41
N LYS A 26 -12.13 0.98 3.63
CA LYS A 26 -13.22 1.49 2.79
C LYS A 26 -14.33 2.12 3.64
N GLN A 27 -14.59 1.54 4.80
CA GLN A 27 -15.61 1.99 5.74
C GLN A 27 -15.28 3.40 6.25
N PHE A 28 -14.05 3.64 6.70
CA PHE A 28 -13.62 4.97 7.14
C PHE A 28 -13.71 5.98 6.00
N ARG A 29 -13.19 5.66 4.82
CA ARG A 29 -13.23 6.55 3.65
C ARG A 29 -14.66 6.88 3.21
N SER A 30 -15.53 5.89 3.14
CA SER A 30 -16.94 6.09 2.77
C SER A 30 -17.66 7.00 3.77
N LYS A 31 -17.40 6.81 5.08
CA LYS A 31 -17.94 7.69 6.13
C LYS A 31 -17.45 9.13 5.99
N VAL A 32 -16.16 9.32 5.71
CA VAL A 32 -15.58 10.65 5.45
C VAL A 32 -16.24 11.29 4.24
N ILE A 33 -16.33 10.60 3.10
CA ILE A 33 -16.91 11.10 1.84
C ILE A 33 -18.37 11.53 2.03
N LYS A 34 -19.17 10.73 2.74
CA LYS A 34 -20.57 11.07 3.06
C LYS A 34 -20.66 12.33 3.95
N MET A 35 -19.77 12.46 4.93
CA MET A 35 -19.77 13.59 5.88
C MET A 35 -19.42 14.94 5.22
N VAL A 36 -18.63 14.92 4.15
CA VAL A 36 -18.22 16.11 3.40
C VAL A 36 -19.08 16.38 2.16
N GLY A 37 -20.16 15.60 1.95
CA GLY A 37 -21.08 15.77 0.82
C GLY A 37 -20.49 15.40 -0.54
N GLY A 38 -19.42 14.60 -0.58
CA GLY A 38 -18.82 14.10 -1.82
C GLY A 38 -19.52 12.84 -2.35
N GLY A 39 -19.54 12.66 -3.67
CA GLY A 39 -19.98 11.40 -4.29
C GLY A 39 -18.96 10.28 -4.15
N GLU A 40 -19.40 9.02 -4.25
CA GLU A 40 -18.50 7.86 -4.31
C GLU A 40 -17.63 7.96 -5.57
N GLY A 41 -16.34 8.27 -5.38
CA GLY A 41 -15.39 8.57 -6.47
C GLY A 41 -14.77 9.97 -6.39
N ALA A 42 -15.24 10.83 -5.50
CA ALA A 42 -14.56 12.10 -5.20
C ALA A 42 -13.20 11.81 -4.55
N GLY A 43 -12.12 12.07 -5.30
CA GLY A 43 -10.76 12.07 -4.76
C GLY A 43 -10.61 13.08 -3.61
N LEU A 44 -9.57 12.88 -2.78
CA LEU A 44 -9.14 13.71 -1.63
C LEU A 44 -10.11 14.82 -1.23
N VAL A 45 -11.21 14.44 -0.58
CA VAL A 45 -12.15 15.45 -0.09
C VAL A 45 -11.58 16.10 1.16
N ALA A 46 -11.50 17.43 1.16
CA ALA A 46 -10.97 18.19 2.28
C ALA A 46 -11.93 18.11 3.48
N ILE A 47 -11.55 17.34 4.50
CA ILE A 47 -12.28 17.29 5.77
C ILE A 47 -11.84 18.44 6.68
N ASN A 48 -12.80 19.18 7.23
CA ASN A 48 -12.50 20.20 8.23
C ASN A 48 -12.22 19.56 9.61
N LYS A 49 -11.59 20.31 10.52
CA LYS A 49 -11.21 19.80 11.86
C LYS A 49 -12.41 19.35 12.70
N ALA A 50 -13.56 20.00 12.57
CA ALA A 50 -14.76 19.68 13.36
C ALA A 50 -15.37 18.34 12.95
N ASN A 51 -15.50 18.14 11.64
CA ASN A 51 -15.95 16.89 11.03
C ASN A 51 -14.98 15.76 11.34
N PHE A 52 -13.66 16.00 11.27
CA PHE A 52 -12.68 14.99 11.61
C PHE A 52 -12.81 14.51 13.07
N LYS A 53 -13.02 15.44 14.01
CA LYS A 53 -13.21 15.13 15.43
C LYS A 53 -14.52 14.40 15.74
N SER A 54 -15.54 14.49 14.88
CA SER A 54 -16.83 13.83 15.10
C SER A 54 -16.87 12.39 14.58
N ILE A 55 -15.82 11.93 13.88
CA ILE A 55 -15.74 10.56 13.38
C ILE A 55 -15.56 9.61 14.55
N LYS A 56 -16.60 8.83 14.83
CA LYS A 56 -16.50 7.66 15.71
C LYS A 56 -15.81 6.51 15.00
N ALA A 57 -14.86 5.86 15.68
CA ALA A 57 -14.13 4.69 15.21
C ALA A 57 -14.03 3.65 16.33
N ILE A 58 -13.82 2.39 15.97
CA ILE A 58 -13.59 1.30 16.93
C ILE A 58 -12.11 1.37 17.33
N LEU A 59 -11.84 1.35 18.63
CA LEU A 59 -10.49 1.34 19.19
C LEU A 59 -10.38 0.14 20.14
N PRO A 60 -9.76 -0.98 19.70
CA PRO A 60 -9.48 -2.11 20.58
C PRO A 60 -8.39 -1.74 21.61
N PRO A 61 -8.06 -2.60 22.59
CA PRO A 61 -6.92 -2.39 23.49
C PRO A 61 -5.63 -2.12 22.71
N VAL A 62 -4.74 -1.29 23.28
CA VAL A 62 -3.53 -0.81 22.57
C VAL A 62 -2.62 -1.94 22.08
N ASP A 63 -2.56 -3.05 22.81
CA ASP A 63 -1.76 -4.22 22.41
C ASP A 63 -2.36 -4.89 21.16
N GLU A 64 -3.69 -5.05 21.10
CA GLU A 64 -4.38 -5.56 19.91
C GLU A 64 -4.24 -4.60 18.72
N GLN A 65 -4.26 -3.28 18.96
CA GLN A 65 -4.02 -2.28 17.91
C GLN A 65 -2.64 -2.50 17.26
N ARG A 66 -1.59 -2.71 18.07
CA ARG A 66 -0.21 -2.95 17.59
C ARG A 66 -0.10 -4.24 16.79
N GLU A 67 -0.70 -5.32 17.27
CA GLU A 67 -0.69 -6.62 16.57
C GLU A 67 -1.37 -6.51 15.20
N ILE A 68 -2.55 -5.87 15.14
CA ILE A 68 -3.26 -5.62 13.88
C ILE A 68 -2.40 -4.78 12.94
N ALA A 69 -1.79 -3.71 13.44
CA ALA A 69 -0.95 -2.82 12.64
C ALA A 69 0.26 -3.56 12.08
N ALA A 70 0.95 -4.34 12.89
CA ALA A 70 2.15 -5.10 12.50
C ALA A 70 1.85 -6.14 11.42
N ILE A 71 0.75 -6.90 11.55
CA ILE A 71 0.34 -7.89 10.54
C ILE A 71 0.07 -7.21 9.19
N LEU A 72 -0.64 -6.07 9.21
CA LEU A 72 -0.97 -5.33 7.99
C LEU A 72 0.27 -4.68 7.36
N GLU A 73 1.18 -4.16 8.17
CA GLU A 73 2.45 -3.59 7.70
C GLU A 73 3.32 -4.67 7.06
N TYR A 74 3.42 -5.85 7.66
CA TYR A 74 4.15 -6.97 7.09
C TYR A 74 3.58 -7.38 5.72
N ALA A 75 2.25 -7.47 5.60
CA ALA A 75 1.60 -7.78 4.33
C ALA A 75 1.86 -6.70 3.26
N ASP A 76 1.80 -5.41 3.62
CA ASP A 76 2.16 -4.32 2.71
C ASP A 76 3.63 -4.41 2.28
N PHE A 77 4.55 -4.72 3.20
CA PHE A 77 5.98 -4.89 2.90
C PHE A 77 6.21 -6.05 1.91
N GLU A 78 5.54 -7.18 2.11
CA GLU A 78 5.62 -8.33 1.21
C GLU A 78 5.12 -7.96 -0.20
N ILE A 79 3.96 -7.29 -0.30
CA ILE A 79 3.42 -6.82 -1.57
C ILE A 79 4.41 -5.89 -2.29
N GLN A 80 4.99 -4.93 -1.57
CA GLN A 80 5.96 -3.99 -2.15
C GLN A 80 7.22 -4.72 -2.64
N THR A 81 7.68 -5.72 -1.90
CA THR A 81 8.83 -6.55 -2.29
C THR A 81 8.54 -7.31 -3.57
N LEU A 82 7.37 -7.96 -3.67
CA LEU A 82 6.96 -8.71 -4.85
C LEU A 82 6.79 -7.81 -6.08
N LEU A 83 6.25 -6.60 -5.91
CA LEU A 83 6.12 -5.62 -6.99
C LEU A 83 7.49 -5.20 -7.53
N LYS A 84 8.46 -4.90 -6.65
CA LYS A 84 9.84 -4.58 -7.06
C LYS A 84 10.51 -5.74 -7.79
N MET A 85 10.35 -6.97 -7.30
CA MET A 85 10.88 -8.16 -7.97
C MET A 85 10.29 -8.33 -9.36
N LYS A 86 8.96 -8.14 -9.49
CA LYS A 86 8.28 -8.16 -10.79
C LYS A 86 8.83 -7.10 -11.75
N GLU A 87 9.04 -5.88 -11.30
CA GLU A 87 9.63 -4.81 -12.11
C GLU A 87 11.02 -5.18 -12.63
N ILE A 88 11.88 -5.72 -11.76
CA ILE A 88 13.22 -6.19 -12.12
C ILE A 88 13.16 -7.30 -13.17
N ILE A 89 12.31 -8.32 -12.97
CA ILE A 89 12.15 -9.43 -13.91
C ILE A 89 11.67 -8.94 -15.28
N VAL A 90 10.71 -8.02 -15.31
CA VAL A 90 10.20 -7.43 -16.56
C VAL A 90 11.30 -6.64 -17.28
N ALA A 91 12.09 -5.85 -16.54
CA ALA A 91 13.20 -5.10 -17.09
C ALA A 91 14.30 -6.03 -17.66
N GLN A 92 14.66 -7.08 -16.91
CA GLN A 92 15.63 -8.10 -17.34
C GLN A 92 15.16 -8.82 -18.60
N LYS A 93 13.90 -9.27 -18.64
CA LYS A 93 13.30 -9.91 -19.83
C LYS A 93 13.38 -8.98 -21.04
N LYS A 94 13.02 -7.70 -20.89
CA LYS A 94 13.06 -6.71 -21.98
C LYS A 94 14.49 -6.47 -22.48
N TYR A 95 15.44 -6.33 -21.56
CA TYR A 95 16.85 -6.17 -21.89
C TYR A 95 17.39 -7.38 -22.66
N LEU A 96 17.17 -8.59 -22.13
CA LEU A 96 17.63 -9.83 -22.76
C LEU A 96 17.03 -9.99 -24.16
N LEU A 97 15.71 -9.82 -24.31
CA LEU A 97 15.06 -9.96 -25.61
C LEU A 97 15.64 -8.97 -26.65
N LYS A 98 15.85 -7.71 -26.26
CA LYS A 98 16.46 -6.70 -27.15
C LYS A 98 17.86 -7.12 -27.59
N ASN A 99 18.69 -7.62 -26.67
CA ASN A 99 20.07 -7.96 -26.97
C ASN A 99 20.23 -9.30 -27.71
N LEU A 100 19.29 -10.23 -27.50
CA LEU A 100 19.23 -11.49 -28.25
C LEU A 100 18.83 -11.25 -29.71
N ILE A 101 17.78 -10.44 -29.95
CA ILE A 101 17.33 -10.12 -31.31
C ILE A 101 18.39 -9.33 -32.09
N THR A 102 19.08 -8.41 -31.43
CA THR A 102 20.16 -7.64 -32.07
C THR A 102 21.46 -8.45 -32.23
N GLY A 103 21.52 -9.66 -31.70
CA GLY A 103 22.73 -10.50 -31.71
C GLY A 103 23.88 -9.95 -30.84
N ALA A 104 23.63 -8.90 -30.05
CA ALA A 104 24.57 -8.36 -29.08
C ALA A 104 24.87 -9.36 -27.95
N ILE A 105 23.91 -10.21 -27.62
CA ILE A 105 24.08 -11.41 -26.81
C ILE A 105 23.74 -12.61 -27.70
N ARG A 106 24.57 -13.66 -27.67
CA ARG A 106 24.32 -14.92 -28.39
C ARG A 106 24.11 -16.06 -27.42
N THR A 107 23.21 -16.96 -27.78
CA THR A 107 22.92 -18.20 -27.09
C THR A 107 23.81 -19.32 -27.63
N SER A 108 24.30 -20.21 -26.77
CA SER A 108 24.92 -21.46 -27.25
C SER A 108 23.87 -22.39 -27.86
N GLU A 109 24.24 -23.22 -28.83
CA GLU A 109 23.32 -24.16 -29.51
C GLU A 109 22.63 -25.16 -28.55
N ASN A 110 23.15 -25.35 -27.34
CA ASN A 110 22.71 -26.36 -26.38
C ASN A 110 22.01 -25.79 -25.13
N LEU A 111 21.27 -24.68 -25.26
CA LEU A 111 20.46 -24.15 -24.15
C LEU A 111 19.28 -25.10 -23.84
N THR A 112 19.54 -26.10 -23.01
CA THR A 112 18.50 -26.84 -22.31
C THR A 112 17.87 -25.93 -21.24
N PRO A 113 16.53 -25.88 -21.12
CA PRO A 113 15.91 -25.15 -20.03
C PRO A 113 16.36 -25.75 -18.70
N LYS A 114 17.18 -25.01 -17.93
CA LYS A 114 17.51 -25.40 -16.56
C LYS A 114 16.32 -25.06 -15.66
N GLY A 115 15.62 -26.10 -15.18
CA GLY A 115 14.86 -26.03 -13.93
C GLY A 115 13.35 -25.74 -14.03
N VAL A 116 12.61 -26.48 -14.86
CA VAL A 116 11.19 -26.74 -14.55
C VAL A 116 11.02 -28.25 -14.42
N SER A 117 11.35 -28.76 -13.25
CA SER A 117 10.80 -30.03 -12.78
C SER A 117 9.41 -29.71 -12.23
N LEU A 118 8.38 -30.23 -12.90
CA LEU A 118 7.03 -30.33 -12.35
C LEU A 118 7.03 -31.33 -11.18
#